data_AF-A0A2N2G817-F1
#
_entry.id   AF-A0A2N2G817-F1
#
_cell.length_a   1.000
_cell.length_b   1.000
_cell.length_c   1.000
_cell.angle_alpha   90.00
_cell.angle_beta   90.00
_cell.angle_gamma   90.00
#
_symmetry.space_group_name_H-M   'P 1'
#
loop_
_entity.id
_entity.type
_entity.pdbx_description
1 polymer ?
#
loop_
_entity_poly.entity_id
_entity_poly.type
_entity_poly.pdbx_seq_one_letter_code
_entity_poly.pdbx_strand_id
1 'polypeptide(L)'
;LDRNLRTQNFPGKLLGYMYHSMPILASINPGNDLKDILENNNAGLVCINGEDSLLVSSARRLAGSETLRRQLGLNARALLESTFSVSKAAQQILSHFTRMD
;
A
#
# COMPACT_ATOMS: atom_id res chain seq x y z
N LEU A 1 11.57 8.44 -13.58
CA LEU A 1 10.17 8.72 -13.18
C LEU A 1 10.02 10.24 -13.09
N ASP A 2 9.12 10.85 -13.85
CA ASP A 2 8.87 12.28 -13.76
C ASP A 2 8.21 12.62 -12.40
N ARG A 3 8.84 13.55 -11.66
CA ARG A 3 8.39 14.03 -10.35
C ARG A 3 7.06 14.78 -10.39
N ASN A 4 6.64 15.25 -11.57
CA ASN A 4 5.43 16.07 -11.74
C ASN A 4 4.17 15.24 -12.02
N LEU A 5 4.29 13.93 -12.22
CA LEU A 5 3.14 13.04 -12.42
C LEU A 5 2.33 12.94 -11.12
N ARG A 6 1.17 13.60 -11.11
CA ARG A 6 0.14 13.47 -10.06
C ARG A 6 -0.85 12.41 -10.48
N THR A 7 -0.81 11.24 -9.85
CA THR A 7 -1.85 10.22 -10.02
C THR A 7 -2.31 9.77 -8.63
N GLN A 8 -3.60 9.97 -8.34
CA GLN A 8 -4.28 9.38 -7.18
C GLN A 8 -4.78 7.97 -7.52
N ASN A 9 -3.94 7.18 -8.19
CA ASN A 9 -4.32 5.83 -8.59
C ASN A 9 -3.69 4.86 -7.60
N PHE A 10 -4.53 4.12 -6.89
CA PHE A 10 -4.08 2.88 -6.27
C PHE A 10 -3.66 1.95 -7.41
N PRO A 11 -2.37 1.62 -7.58
CA PRO A 11 -1.94 0.88 -8.75
C PRO A 11 -2.52 -0.53 -8.69
N GLY A 12 -3.16 -1.03 -9.76
CA GLY A 12 -3.73 -2.39 -9.76
C GLY A 12 -2.70 -3.49 -9.42
N LYS A 13 -1.41 -3.24 -9.71
CA LYS A 13 -0.29 -4.11 -9.31
C LYS A 13 -0.13 -4.22 -7.79
N LEU A 14 -0.40 -3.14 -7.06
CA LEU A 14 -0.31 -3.10 -5.60
C LEU A 14 -1.31 -4.07 -4.96
N LEU A 15 -2.55 -4.09 -5.45
CA LEU A 15 -3.58 -5.03 -4.98
C LEU A 15 -3.17 -6.47 -5.22
N GLY A 16 -2.51 -6.76 -6.36
CA GLY A 16 -1.94 -8.08 -6.64
C GLY A 16 -0.86 -8.47 -5.62
N TYR A 17 0.06 -7.57 -5.29
CA TYR A 17 1.09 -7.83 -4.28
C TYR A 17 0.49 -8.09 -2.89
N MET A 18 -0.51 -7.29 -2.49
CA MET A 18 -1.24 -7.51 -1.23
C MET A 18 -1.97 -8.86 -1.23
N TYR A 19 -2.60 -9.22 -2.36
CA TYR A 19 -3.33 -10.48 -2.48
C TYR A 19 -2.42 -11.68 -2.28
N HIS A 20 -1.20 -11.63 -2.81
CA HIS A 20 -0.19 -12.68 -2.67
C HIS A 20 0.71 -12.54 -1.42
N SER A 21 0.33 -11.70 -0.45
CA SER A 21 1.10 -11.46 0.77
C SER A 21 2.56 -11.09 0.51
N MET A 22 2.82 -10.28 -0.51
CA MET A 22 4.16 -9.82 -0.85
C MET A 22 4.51 -8.52 -0.10
N PRO A 23 5.75 -8.36 0.39
CA PRO A 23 6.20 -7.10 0.96
C PRO A 23 6.24 -6.01 -0.12
N ILE A 24 5.82 -4.81 0.23
CA ILE A 24 5.78 -3.67 -0.70
C ILE A 24 6.92 -2.69 -0.36
N LEU A 25 7.72 -2.35 -1.37
CA LEU A 25 8.60 -1.19 -1.37
C LEU A 25 8.13 -0.24 -2.46
N ALA A 26 7.70 0.96 -2.09
CA ALA A 26 7.17 1.94 -3.03
C ALA A 26 8.07 3.19 -3.07
N SER A 27 8.35 3.68 -4.27
CA SER A 27 8.88 5.03 -4.50
C SER A 27 7.76 5.84 -5.16
N ILE A 28 7.25 6.84 -4.46
CA ILE A 28 6.06 7.60 -4.86
C ILE A 28 6.36 9.09 -4.96
N ASN A 29 5.62 9.80 -5.82
CA ASN A 29 5.72 11.26 -5.85
C ASN A 29 5.07 11.88 -4.59
N PRO A 30 5.51 13.08 -4.16
CA PRO A 30 4.92 13.78 -3.01
C PRO A 30 3.41 13.98 -3.14
N GLY A 31 2.71 13.98 -2.00
CA GLY A 31 1.25 14.20 -1.96
C GLY A 31 0.43 12.98 -2.39
N ASN A 32 0.99 11.78 -2.27
CA ASN A 32 0.30 10.53 -2.53
C ASN A 32 0.00 9.81 -1.21
N ASP A 33 -1.30 9.55 -0.98
CA ASP A 33 -1.85 8.99 0.26
C ASP A 33 -1.39 7.55 0.54
N LEU A 34 -0.75 6.89 -0.43
CA LEU A 34 -0.27 5.53 -0.31
C LEU A 34 0.79 5.37 0.80
N LYS A 35 1.57 6.42 1.09
CA LYS A 35 2.55 6.40 2.18
C LYS A 35 1.86 6.12 3.52
N ASP A 36 0.89 6.96 3.86
CA ASP A 36 0.18 6.87 5.12
C ASP A 36 -0.60 5.55 5.23
N ILE A 37 -1.26 5.12 4.14
CA ILE A 37 -2.00 3.86 4.11
C ILE A 37 -1.07 2.66 4.39
N LEU A 38 0.09 2.58 3.73
CA LEU A 38 0.99 1.44 3.91
C LEU A 38 1.73 1.50 5.25
N GLU A 39 2.21 2.66 5.69
CA GLU A 39 3.00 2.79 6.90
C GLU A 39 2.15 2.65 8.16
N ASN A 40 0.94 3.24 8.21
CA ASN A 40 0.04 3.10 9.35
C ASN A 40 -0.44 1.65 9.58
N ASN A 41 -0.44 0.84 8.51
CA ASN A 41 -0.80 -0.58 8.58
C ASN A 41 0.42 -1.50 8.65
N ASN A 42 1.64 -0.97 8.71
CA ASN A 42 2.88 -1.75 8.62
C ASN A 42 2.87 -2.74 7.44
N ALA A 43 2.32 -2.30 6.29
CA ALA A 43 2.09 -3.13 5.10
C ALA A 43 3.17 -2.92 4.01
N GLY A 44 4.07 -1.96 4.21
CA GLY A 44 5.17 -1.70 3.27
C GLY A 44 6.13 -0.63 3.77
N LEU A 45 7.17 -0.41 2.98
CA LEU A 45 8.11 0.69 3.15
C LEU A 45 7.92 1.67 1.99
N VAL A 46 7.83 2.97 2.29
CA VAL A 46 7.53 3.98 1.28
C VAL A 46 8.52 5.12 1.33
N CYS A 47 9.10 5.42 0.18
CA CYS A 47 10.04 6.51 -0.04
C CYS A 47 9.38 7.54 -0.97
N ILE A 48 9.65 8.82 -0.72
CA ILE A 48 9.33 9.88 -1.66
C ILE A 48 10.37 9.88 -2.78
N ASN A 49 9.93 10.08 -4.02
CA ASN A 49 10.81 10.11 -5.19
C ASN A 49 11.90 11.19 -5.01
N GLY A 50 13.16 10.78 -5.20
CA GLY A 50 14.35 11.58 -4.88
C GLY A 50 15.02 11.22 -3.54
N GLU A 51 14.36 10.43 -2.67
CA GLU A 51 14.97 9.91 -1.44
C GLU A 51 15.79 8.63 -1.70
N ASP A 52 16.77 8.72 -2.59
CA ASP A 52 17.50 7.55 -3.09
C ASP A 52 18.20 6.74 -1.97
N SER A 53 18.79 7.43 -0.98
CA SER A 53 19.41 6.79 0.18
C SER A 53 18.41 6.00 1.03
N LEU A 54 17.18 6.51 1.17
CA LEU A 54 16.11 5.82 1.90
C LEU A 54 15.61 4.61 1.10
N LEU A 55 15.46 4.76 -0.21
CA LEU A 55 15.07 3.68 -1.10
C LEU A 55 16.07 2.52 -1.07
N VAL A 56 17.37 2.83 -1.16
CA VAL A 56 18.45 1.84 -1.10
C VAL A 56 18.48 1.14 0.26
N SER A 57 18.41 1.89 1.37
CA SER A 57 18.43 1.30 2.70
C SER A 57 17.20 0.43 2.97
N SER A 58 16.02 0.85 2.52
CA SER A 58 14.78 0.07 2.61
C SER A 58 14.85 -1.22 1.79
N ALA A 59 15.37 -1.16 0.57
CA ALA A 59 15.61 -2.35 -0.26
C ALA A 59 16.58 -3.33 0.42
N ARG A 60 17.68 -2.83 0.99
CA ARG A 60 18.65 -3.68 1.74
C ARG A 60 18.02 -4.32 2.97
N ARG A 61 17.19 -3.59 3.72
CA ARG A 61 16.45 -4.13 4.88
C ARG A 61 15.53 -5.28 4.46
N LEU A 62 14.77 -5.09 3.38
CA LEU A 62 13.89 -6.13 2.84
C LEU A 62 14.70 -7.33 2.34
N ALA A 63 15.79 -7.12 1.62
CA ALA A 63 16.64 -8.22 1.13
C ALA A 63 17.26 -9.03 2.27
N GLY A 64 17.73 -8.35 3.33
CA GLY A 64 18.42 -8.96 4.46
C GLY A 64 17.54 -9.59 5.54
N SER A 65 16.21 -9.42 5.51
CA SER A 65 15.32 -9.91 6.57
C SER A 65 14.09 -10.62 6.03
N GLU A 66 14.09 -11.95 6.09
CA GLU A 66 12.92 -12.77 5.76
C GLU A 66 11.74 -12.49 6.70
N THR A 67 12.00 -12.37 8.00
CA THR A 67 10.99 -12.04 9.01
C THR A 67 10.27 -10.74 8.68
N LEU A 68 11.02 -9.70 8.30
CA LEU A 68 10.43 -8.42 7.89
C LEU A 68 9.57 -8.59 6.64
N ARG A 69 10.07 -9.29 5.61
CA ARG A 69 9.30 -9.54 4.38
C ARG A 69 7.97 -10.25 4.67
N ARG A 70 8.01 -11.29 5.50
CA ARG A 70 6.82 -12.05 5.90
C ARG A 70 5.84 -11.19 6.68
N GLN A 71 6.32 -10.41 7.64
CA GLN A 71 5.46 -9.53 8.44
C GLN A 71 4.75 -8.49 7.58
N LEU A 72 5.50 -7.77 6.74
CA LEU A 72 4.93 -6.73 5.86
C LEU A 72 3.95 -7.34 4.86
N GLY A 73 4.26 -8.51 4.31
CA GLY A 73 3.37 -9.23 3.39
C GLY A 73 2.06 -9.67 4.02
N LEU A 74 2.09 -10.22 5.24
CA LEU A 74 0.87 -10.58 5.98
C LEU A 74 0.02 -9.35 6.30
N ASN A 75 0.65 -8.25 6.71
CA ASN A 75 -0.05 -7.00 6.98
C ASN A 75 -0.66 -6.40 5.70
N ALA A 76 0.04 -6.48 4.58
CA ALA A 76 -0.48 -6.07 3.27
C ALA A 76 -1.73 -6.86 2.88
N ARG A 77 -1.74 -8.18 3.13
CA ARG A 77 -2.92 -9.01 2.91
C ARG A 77 -4.08 -8.63 3.83
N ALA A 78 -3.83 -8.40 5.11
CA ALA A 78 -4.85 -7.96 6.06
C ALA A 78 -5.45 -6.59 5.68
N LEU A 79 -4.63 -5.66 5.20
CA LEU A 79 -5.07 -4.37 4.68
C LEU A 79 -5.97 -4.52 3.45
N LEU A 80 -5.61 -5.39 2.50
CA LEU A 80 -6.46 -5.69 1.34
C LEU A 80 -7.84 -6.19 1.76
N GLU A 81 -7.89 -7.15 2.70
CA GLU A 81 -9.15 -7.75 3.14
C GLU A 81 -10.04 -6.75 3.90
N SER A 82 -9.43 -5.91 4.75
CA SER A 82 -10.16 -4.96 5.60
C SER A 82 -10.65 -3.70 4.87
N THR A 83 -9.93 -3.27 3.83
CA THR A 83 -10.15 -1.96 3.19
C THR A 83 -10.58 -2.08 1.74
N PHE A 84 -10.02 -3.05 1.00
CA PHE A 84 -10.13 -3.11 -0.47
C PHE A 84 -10.85 -4.37 -0.97
N SER A 85 -11.54 -5.11 -0.08
CA SER A 85 -12.31 -6.29 -0.48
C SER A 85 -13.62 -5.92 -1.19
N VAL A 86 -14.08 -6.79 -2.08
CA VAL A 86 -15.35 -6.62 -2.81
C VAL A 86 -16.51 -6.42 -1.84
N SER A 87 -16.55 -7.20 -0.76
CA SER A 87 -17.58 -7.09 0.28
C SER A 87 -17.56 -5.71 0.95
N LYS A 88 -16.38 -5.14 1.24
CA LYS A 88 -16.25 -3.80 1.82
C LYS A 88 -16.68 -2.72 0.85
N ALA A 89 -16.28 -2.82 -0.41
CA ALA A 89 -16.72 -1.90 -1.45
C ALA A 89 -18.25 -1.93 -1.63
N ALA A 90 -18.85 -3.13 -1.70
CA ALA A 90 -20.30 -3.28 -1.79
C ALA A 90 -21.02 -2.71 -0.56
N GLN A 91 -20.51 -2.97 0.66
CA GLN A 91 -21.05 -2.41 1.90
C GLN A 91 -21.03 -0.88 1.89
N GLN A 92 -19.91 -0.27 1.47
CA GLN A 92 -19.79 1.19 1.37
C GLN A 92 -20.83 1.76 0.39
N ILE A 93 -20.94 1.18 -0.82
CA ILE A 93 -21.92 1.62 -1.82
C ILE A 93 -23.35 1.51 -1.26
N LEU A 94 -23.72 0.35 -0.71
CA LEU A 94 -25.06 0.11 -0.17
C LEU A 94 -25.40 1.01 1.02
N SER A 95 -24.40 1.41 1.83
CA SER A 95 -24.60 2.32 2.97
C SER A 95 -25.11 3.71 2.57
N HIS A 96 -24.84 4.14 1.32
CA HIS A 96 -25.38 5.39 0.78
C HIS A 96 -26.85 5.29 0.38
N PHE A 97 -27.38 4.07 0.18
CA PHE A 97 -28.78 3.82 -0.20
C PHE A 97 -29.65 3.35 0.96
N THR A 98 -29.05 2.86 2.05
CA THR A 98 -29.76 2.39 3.25
C THR A 98 -29.98 3.48 4.30
N ARG A 99 -29.59 4.74 4.02
CA ARG A 99 -30.06 5.91 4.77
C ARG A 99 -31.44 6.36 4.28
N MET A 100 -32.44 5.53 4.53
CA MET A 100 -33.84 5.95 4.61
C MET A 100 -34.35 5.45 5.95
N ASP A 101 -34.18 6.31 6.96
CA ASP A 101 -35.10 6.62 8.06
C ASP A 101 -34.50 7.79 8.88
#